data_AF-A0AAV9CLB3-F1
#
_entry.id   AF-A0AAV9CLB3-F1
#
_cell.length_a   1.000
_cell.length_b   1.000
_cell.length_c   1.000
_cell.angle_alpha   90.00
_cell.angle_beta   90.00
_cell.angle_gamma   90.00
#
_symmetry.space_group_name_H-M   'P 1'
#
loop_
_entity.id
_entity.type
_entity.pdbx_description
1 polymer ?
#
loop_
_entity_poly.entity_id
_entity_poly.type
_entity_poly.pdbx_seq_one_letter_code
_entity_poly.pdbx_strand_id
1 'polypeptide(L)'
;MYATLEVETTRIAAQEGLERLEDRAIQIEQMLDSVARERDEAREIYNSLLLHHLTEPQRVEECEVEECKNNNNHWESEESVVSLPEKGRLLEAVVNAGPLLQTLMLAGPLPRWRVPPPPLQSFEIPPVNIKGNGNVNDCCKRCPSL
;
A
#
# COMPACT_ATOMS: atom_id res chain seq x y z
N MET A 1 31.77 48.55 -44.54
CA MET A 1 30.35 48.28 -44.20
C MET A 1 29.98 46.79 -44.12
N TYR A 2 30.89 45.85 -44.42
CA TYR A 2 30.59 44.41 -44.31
C TYR A 2 30.82 43.87 -42.88
N ALA A 3 31.93 44.24 -42.24
CA ALA A 3 32.27 43.82 -40.87
C ALA A 3 31.20 44.18 -39.83
N THR A 4 30.48 45.29 -40.03
CA THR A 4 29.37 45.70 -39.16
C THR A 4 28.15 44.78 -39.32
N LEU A 5 27.85 44.32 -40.53
CA LEU A 5 26.73 43.42 -40.79
C LEU A 5 26.97 42.03 -40.17
N GLU A 6 28.20 41.52 -40.26
CA GLU A 6 28.58 40.22 -39.68
C GLU A 6 28.38 40.21 -38.16
N VAL A 7 28.85 41.25 -37.46
CA VAL A 7 28.68 41.39 -36.01
C VAL A 7 27.20 41.47 -35.66
N GLU A 8 26.43 42.31 -36.35
CA GLU A 8 24.98 42.43 -36.13
C GLU A 8 24.24 41.11 -36.37
N THR A 9 24.68 40.31 -37.35
CA THR A 9 24.13 38.97 -37.63
C THR A 9 24.37 38.02 -36.46
N THR A 10 25.60 37.98 -35.93
CA THR A 10 25.91 37.14 -34.76
C THR A 10 25.15 37.59 -33.51
N ARG A 11 24.92 38.89 -33.34
CA ARG A 11 24.12 39.44 -32.23
C ARG A 11 22.68 38.97 -32.31
N ILE A 12 22.05 39.07 -33.48
CA ILE A 12 20.67 38.61 -33.69
C ILE A 12 20.57 37.10 -33.45
N ALA A 13 21.48 36.30 -34.02
CA ALA A 13 21.47 34.85 -33.83
C ALA A 13 21.62 34.45 -32.35
N ALA A 14 22.48 35.14 -31.59
CA ALA A 14 22.62 34.91 -30.16
C ALA A 14 21.35 35.29 -29.39
N GLN A 15 20.72 36.41 -29.75
CA GLN A 15 19.50 36.89 -29.11
C GLN A 15 18.31 35.96 -29.35
N GLU A 16 18.08 35.51 -30.58
CA GLU A 16 17.06 34.50 -30.86
C GLU A 16 17.36 33.16 -30.15
N GLY A 17 18.64 32.84 -29.92
CA GLY A 17 19.04 31.68 -29.15
C GLY A 17 18.59 31.76 -27.68
N LEU A 18 18.66 32.95 -27.10
CA LEU A 18 18.16 33.24 -25.75
C LEU A 18 16.63 33.16 -25.70
N GLU A 19 15.92 33.73 -26.67
CA GLU A 19 14.45 33.63 -26.76
C GLU A 19 13.99 32.16 -26.82
N ARG A 20 14.66 31.32 -27.63
CA ARG A 20 14.38 29.87 -27.68
C ARG A 20 14.67 29.14 -26.37
N LEU A 21 15.57 29.65 -25.53
CA LEU A 21 15.83 29.10 -24.20
C LEU A 21 14.75 29.53 -23.21
N GLU A 22 14.31 30.78 -23.30
CA GLU A 22 13.21 31.32 -22.51
C GLU A 22 11.89 30.58 -22.79
N ASP A 23 11.55 30.35 -24.06
CA ASP A 23 10.37 29.56 -24.46
C ASP A 23 10.41 28.14 -23.88
N ARG A 24 11.59 27.49 -23.90
CA ARG A 24 11.77 26.16 -23.31
C ARG A 24 11.64 26.18 -21.79
N ALA A 25 12.12 27.23 -21.12
CA ALA A 25 11.96 27.38 -19.68
C ALA A 25 10.48 27.51 -19.31
N ILE A 26 9.73 28.36 -20.03
CA ILE A 26 8.29 28.53 -19.85
C ILE A 26 7.56 27.20 -20.07
N GLN A 27 7.90 26.45 -21.11
CA GLN A 27 7.30 25.14 -21.37
C GLN A 27 7.53 24.16 -20.21
N ILE A 28 8.75 24.13 -19.66
CA ILE A 28 9.07 23.27 -18.52
C ILE A 28 8.29 23.70 -17.28
N GLU A 29 8.22 24.99 -16.98
CA GLU A 29 7.41 25.50 -15.86
C GLU A 29 5.95 25.07 -15.98
N GLN A 30 5.35 25.21 -17.16
CA GLN A 30 3.97 24.78 -17.41
C GLN A 30 3.75 23.28 -17.18
N MET A 31 4.69 22.44 -17.62
CA MET A 31 4.64 20.99 -17.36
C MET A 31 4.79 20.69 -15.86
N LEU A 32 5.65 21.41 -15.14
CA LEU A 32 5.81 21.23 -13.70
C LEU A 32 4.55 21.65 -12.94
N ASP A 33 3.90 22.73 -13.35
CA ASP A 33 2.63 23.18 -12.79
C ASP A 33 1.50 22.18 -13.03
N SER A 34 1.43 21.57 -14.21
CA SER A 34 0.42 20.53 -14.50
C SER A 34 0.67 19.28 -13.64
N VAL A 35 1.92 18.82 -13.55
CA VAL A 35 2.29 17.66 -12.73
C VAL A 35 2.06 17.93 -11.24
N ALA A 36 2.38 19.13 -10.76
CA ALA A 36 2.13 19.53 -9.39
C ALA A 36 0.64 19.52 -9.06
N ARG A 37 -0.19 20.02 -9.99
CA ARG A 37 -1.64 20.02 -9.86
C ARG A 37 -2.22 18.61 -9.83
N GLU A 38 -1.83 17.74 -10.75
CA GLU A 38 -2.27 16.33 -10.77
C GLU A 38 -1.91 15.62 -9.45
N ARG A 39 -0.70 15.86 -8.94
CA ARG A 39 -0.27 15.33 -7.63
C ARG A 39 -1.16 15.84 -6.50
N ASP A 40 -1.47 17.13 -6.49
CA ASP A 40 -2.25 17.74 -5.41
C ASP A 40 -3.72 17.31 -5.45
N GLU A 41 -4.29 17.13 -6.65
CA GLU A 41 -5.61 16.52 -6.84
C GLU A 41 -5.64 15.06 -6.33
N ALA A 42 -4.64 14.26 -6.67
CA ALA A 42 -4.54 12.87 -6.19
C ALA A 42 -4.41 12.81 -4.65
N ARG A 43 -3.64 13.73 -4.05
CA ARG A 43 -3.53 13.86 -2.59
C ARG A 43 -4.85 14.24 -1.94
N GLU A 44 -5.60 15.17 -2.54
CA GLU A 44 -6.90 15.59 -2.04
C GLU A 44 -7.90 14.42 -2.05
N ILE A 45 -7.94 13.65 -3.14
CA ILE A 45 -8.77 12.43 -3.24
C ILE A 45 -8.39 11.43 -2.15
N TYR A 46 -7.09 11.16 -1.96
CA TYR A 46 -6.63 10.24 -0.92
C TYR A 46 -7.01 10.72 0.49
N ASN A 47 -6.78 11.99 0.79
CA ASN A 47 -7.12 12.57 2.09
C ASN A 47 -8.64 12.53 2.35
N SER A 48 -9.44 12.79 1.31
CA SER A 48 -10.90 12.69 1.36
C SER A 48 -11.36 11.26 1.65
N LEU A 49 -10.82 10.26 0.95
CA LEU A 49 -11.12 8.85 1.18
C LEU A 49 -10.68 8.39 2.59
N LEU A 50 -9.50 8.82 3.02
CA LEU A 50 -8.99 8.52 4.35
C LEU A 50 -9.90 9.12 5.43
N LEU A 51 -10.36 10.36 5.25
CA LEU A 51 -11.27 11.01 6.18
C LEU A 51 -12.63 10.28 6.22
N HIS A 52 -13.16 9.84 5.09
CA HIS A 52 -14.39 9.04 5.04
C HIS A 52 -14.24 7.75 5.87
N HIS A 53 -13.14 7.02 5.70
CA HIS A 53 -12.87 5.80 6.47
C HIS A 53 -12.68 6.05 7.98
N LEU A 54 -12.21 7.23 8.36
CA LEU A 54 -12.06 7.62 9.77
C LEU A 54 -13.35 8.20 10.38
N THR A 55 -14.31 8.61 9.55
CA THR A 55 -15.56 9.27 9.98
C THR A 55 -16.78 8.36 9.84
N GLU A 56 -16.69 7.23 9.13
CA GLU A 56 -17.74 6.21 9.15
C GLU A 56 -17.82 5.57 10.55
N PRO A 57 -18.91 5.76 11.31
CA PRO A 57 -19.17 4.87 12.43
C PRO A 57 -19.34 3.49 11.83
N GLN A 58 -18.49 2.57 12.26
CA GLN A 58 -18.58 1.14 11.99
C GLN A 58 -20.00 0.64 12.33
N ARG A 59 -20.93 0.73 11.37
CA ARG A 59 -22.21 0.02 11.43
C ARG A 59 -21.93 -1.39 11.01
N VAL A 60 -21.41 -2.17 11.96
CA VAL A 60 -21.55 -3.62 11.94
C VAL A 60 -23.05 -3.87 11.87
N GLU A 61 -23.55 -4.42 10.77
CA GLU A 61 -24.86 -5.06 10.77
C GLU A 61 -24.72 -6.32 11.63
N GLU A 62 -25.27 -6.24 12.84
CA GLU A 62 -25.34 -7.30 13.82
C GLU A 62 -26.34 -8.36 13.32
N CYS A 63 -25.83 -9.47 12.79
CA CYS A 63 -26.64 -10.67 12.62
C CYS A 63 -26.83 -11.33 14.00
N GLU A 64 -28.04 -11.25 14.53
CA GLU A 64 -28.47 -11.95 15.74
C GLU A 64 -28.21 -13.46 15.61
N VAL A 65 -27.35 -14.03 16.45
CA VAL A 65 -27.30 -15.47 16.71
C VAL A 65 -27.26 -15.70 18.21
N GLU A 66 -28.20 -16.53 18.65
CA GLU A 66 -28.52 -16.84 20.04
C GLU A 66 -27.35 -17.33 20.91
N GLU A 67 -27.19 -16.58 22.00
CA GLU A 67 -26.72 -16.91 23.35
C GLU A 67 -26.25 -18.36 23.64
N CYS A 68 -24.94 -18.50 23.91
CA CYS A 68 -24.42 -19.56 24.78
C CYS A 68 -23.54 -18.93 25.88
N LYS A 69 -24.17 -18.66 27.02
CA LYS A 69 -23.55 -18.17 28.27
C LYS A 69 -22.53 -19.17 28.82
N ASN A 70 -21.28 -18.75 29.02
CA ASN A 70 -20.51 -19.17 30.20
C ASN A 70 -19.57 -18.05 30.66
N ASN A 71 -19.72 -17.68 31.92
CA ASN A 71 -19.26 -16.41 32.47
C ASN A 71 -17.86 -16.55 33.06
N ASN A 72 -16.94 -15.69 32.63
CA ASN A 72 -16.00 -14.94 33.48
C ASN A 72 -15.34 -13.83 32.65
N ASN A 73 -15.92 -12.64 32.73
CA ASN A 73 -15.58 -11.45 31.96
C ASN A 73 -14.21 -10.88 32.37
N HIS A 74 -13.42 -10.38 31.40
CA HIS A 74 -12.98 -8.97 31.40
C HIS A 74 -12.23 -8.57 30.11
N TRP A 75 -12.86 -7.66 29.36
CA TRP A 75 -12.43 -6.95 28.14
C TRP A 75 -12.37 -7.75 26.84
N GLU A 76 -13.55 -7.78 26.22
CA GLU A 76 -13.81 -8.05 24.81
C GLU A 76 -13.15 -7.01 23.91
N SER A 77 -12.34 -7.50 22.97
CA SER A 77 -12.22 -6.96 21.63
C SER A 77 -12.19 -8.19 20.73
N GLU A 78 -13.37 -8.65 20.33
CA GLU A 78 -13.54 -9.67 19.31
C GLU A 78 -13.17 -9.07 17.95
N GLU A 79 -11.87 -8.92 17.71
CA GLU A 79 -11.38 -8.99 16.34
C GLU A 79 -10.79 -10.39 16.20
N SER A 80 -11.52 -11.21 15.45
CA SER A 80 -11.21 -12.62 15.20
C SER A 80 -9.71 -12.77 14.96
N VAL A 81 -9.02 -13.44 15.89
CA VAL A 81 -7.63 -13.80 15.72
C VAL A 81 -7.58 -14.83 14.60
N VAL A 82 -7.51 -14.37 13.35
CA VAL A 82 -7.24 -15.26 12.21
C VAL A 82 -5.78 -15.66 12.37
N SER A 83 -5.57 -16.76 13.08
CA SER A 83 -4.28 -17.40 13.21
C SER A 83 -3.69 -17.54 11.81
N LEU A 84 -2.42 -17.15 11.66
CA LEU A 84 -1.72 -17.27 10.39
C LEU A 84 -1.94 -18.70 9.85
N PRO A 85 -2.41 -18.86 8.60
CA PRO A 85 -2.72 -20.18 8.07
C PRO A 85 -1.52 -21.09 8.21
N GLU A 86 -1.74 -22.31 8.70
CA GLU A 86 -0.68 -23.31 8.72
C GLU A 86 -0.09 -23.47 7.31
N LYS A 87 1.23 -23.68 7.24
CA LYS A 87 1.99 -23.72 5.99
C LYS A 87 1.31 -24.68 5.00
N GLY A 88 0.83 -24.14 3.88
CA GLY A 88 0.17 -24.91 2.81
C GLY A 88 -1.36 -24.94 2.87
N ARG A 89 -2.02 -24.38 3.91
CA ARG A 89 -3.49 -24.32 4.04
C ARG A 89 -4.07 -22.92 3.83
N LEU A 90 -3.36 -22.08 3.07
CA LEU A 90 -3.79 -20.70 2.79
C LEU A 90 -5.18 -20.65 2.15
N LEU A 91 -5.45 -21.51 1.17
CA LEU A 91 -6.73 -21.50 0.46
C LEU A 91 -7.91 -21.80 1.40
N GLU A 92 -7.77 -22.78 2.29
CA GLU A 92 -8.80 -23.15 3.27
C GLU A 92 -9.06 -22.00 4.26
N ALA A 93 -8.00 -21.35 4.75
CA ALA A 93 -8.15 -20.21 5.64
C ALA A 93 -8.82 -19.02 4.96
N VAL A 94 -8.48 -18.73 3.70
CA VAL A 94 -9.11 -17.64 2.91
C VAL A 94 -10.59 -17.94 2.65
N VAL A 95 -10.94 -19.21 2.40
CA VAL A 95 -12.34 -19.62 2.21
C VAL A 95 -13.13 -19.46 3.51
N ASN A 96 -12.56 -19.88 4.64
CA ASN A 96 -13.21 -19.76 5.95
C ASN A 96 -13.30 -18.30 6.44
N ALA A 97 -12.36 -17.44 6.02
CA ALA A 97 -12.32 -16.03 6.39
C ALA A 97 -13.31 -15.14 5.61
N GLY A 98 -14.21 -15.71 4.79
CA GLY A 98 -15.40 -15.05 4.24
C GLY A 98 -15.14 -13.81 3.35
N PRO A 99 -15.15 -12.58 3.91
CA PRO A 99 -14.96 -11.31 3.20
C PRO A 99 -13.97 -11.32 2.03
N LEU A 100 -12.76 -11.88 2.22
CA LEU A 100 -11.74 -11.94 1.18
C LEU A 100 -12.14 -12.81 0.00
N LEU A 101 -12.73 -13.99 0.26
CA LEU A 101 -13.22 -14.88 -0.80
C LEU A 101 -14.34 -14.21 -1.59
N GLN A 102 -15.24 -13.51 -0.90
CA GLN A 102 -16.36 -12.81 -1.51
C GLN A 102 -15.88 -11.68 -2.43
N THR A 103 -14.88 -10.91 -2.01
CA THR A 103 -14.22 -9.91 -2.87
C THR A 103 -13.59 -10.56 -4.10
N LEU A 104 -12.93 -11.70 -3.96
CA LEU A 104 -12.33 -12.42 -5.09
C LEU A 104 -13.38 -12.94 -6.08
N MET A 105 -14.54 -13.39 -5.61
CA MET A 105 -15.64 -13.82 -6.48
C MET A 105 -16.23 -12.66 -7.28
N LEU A 106 -16.31 -11.46 -6.70
CA LEU A 106 -16.79 -10.24 -7.36
C LEU A 106 -15.75 -9.63 -8.31
N ALA A 107 -14.46 -9.76 -8.00
CA ALA A 107 -13.36 -9.14 -8.74
C ALA A 107 -13.07 -9.77 -10.12
N GLY A 108 -13.68 -10.91 -10.44
CA GLY A 108 -13.46 -11.62 -11.71
C GLY A 108 -12.20 -12.51 -11.71
N PRO A 109 -11.76 -13.01 -12.88
CA PRO A 109 -10.63 -13.92 -12.96
C PRO A 109 -9.34 -13.26 -12.46
N LEU A 110 -8.68 -13.93 -11.51
CA LEU A 110 -7.43 -13.48 -10.91
C LEU A 110 -6.37 -13.17 -12.00
N PRO A 111 -5.56 -12.11 -11.81
CA PRO A 111 -4.50 -11.81 -12.75
C PRO A 111 -3.55 -13.00 -12.88
N ARG A 112 -3.21 -13.36 -14.12
CA ARG A 112 -2.26 -14.45 -14.38
C ARG A 112 -0.85 -13.93 -14.12
N TRP A 113 -0.34 -14.15 -12.91
CA TRP A 113 1.00 -13.74 -12.49
C TRP A 113 2.05 -14.36 -13.43
N ARG A 114 2.57 -13.57 -14.38
CA ARG A 114 3.53 -14.01 -15.40
C ARG A 114 4.97 -14.06 -14.88
N VAL A 115 5.21 -13.47 -13.72
CA VAL A 115 6.48 -13.54 -13.00
C VAL A 115 6.18 -14.16 -11.64
N PRO A 116 6.39 -15.47 -11.46
CA PRO A 116 6.31 -16.03 -10.12
C PRO A 116 7.35 -15.30 -9.25
N PRO A 117 7.05 -15.04 -7.96
CA PRO A 117 8.06 -14.56 -7.04
C PRO A 117 9.30 -15.45 -7.16
N PRO A 118 10.51 -14.87 -7.24
CA PRO A 118 11.74 -15.64 -7.21
C PRO A 118 11.69 -16.63 -6.04
N PRO A 119 12.20 -17.87 -6.20
CA PRO A 119 12.20 -18.82 -5.10
C PRO A 119 12.85 -18.14 -3.90
N LEU A 120 12.08 -18.00 -2.82
CA LEU A 120 12.56 -17.46 -1.56
C LEU A 120 13.69 -18.39 -1.13
N GLN A 121 14.95 -17.98 -1.40
CA GLN A 121 16.05 -18.38 -0.54
C GLN A 121 15.51 -18.13 0.86
N SER A 122 15.58 -19.12 1.74
CA SER A 122 15.13 -18.98 3.11
C SER A 122 15.91 -17.83 3.73
N PHE A 123 15.42 -16.60 3.54
CA PHE A 123 15.73 -15.49 4.39
C PHE A 123 15.27 -16.00 5.72
N GLU A 124 16.24 -16.36 6.56
CA GLU A 124 16.01 -16.44 7.98
C GLU A 124 15.47 -15.07 8.35
N ILE A 125 14.15 -14.94 8.35
CA ILE A 125 13.47 -13.77 8.88
C ILE A 125 14.01 -13.71 10.30
N PRO A 126 14.87 -12.73 10.63
CA PRO A 126 15.47 -12.68 11.95
C PRO A 126 14.30 -12.68 12.94
N PRO A 127 14.34 -13.52 13.98
CA PRO A 127 13.20 -13.70 14.85
C PRO A 127 12.78 -12.33 15.38
N VAL A 128 11.64 -11.84 14.89
CA VAL A 128 11.01 -10.65 15.45
C VAL A 128 10.53 -11.09 16.82
N ASN A 129 11.17 -10.55 17.86
CA ASN A 129 10.80 -10.81 19.24
C ASN A 129 9.45 -10.13 19.52
N ILE A 130 8.38 -10.75 19.03
CA ILE A 130 7.03 -10.45 19.47
C ILE A 130 7.01 -10.93 20.91
N LYS A 131 7.11 -9.99 21.83
CA LYS A 131 7.00 -10.24 23.26
C LYS A 131 5.54 -10.65 23.52
N GLY A 132 5.25 -11.92 23.24
CA GLY A 132 4.01 -12.56 23.65
C GLY A 132 4.00 -12.52 25.16
N ASN A 133 3.09 -11.72 25.73
CA ASN A 133 2.77 -11.82 27.14
C ASN A 133 2.27 -13.25 27.37
N GLY A 134 3.16 -14.06 27.95
CA GLY A 134 2.94 -15.47 28.15
C GLY A 134 1.81 -15.71 29.14
N ASN A 135 0.94 -16.63 28.75
CA ASN A 135 0.41 -17.70 29.60
C ASN A 135 0.20 -18.93 28.70
N VAL A 136 1.32 -19.53 28.25
CA VAL A 136 1.31 -20.87 27.64
C VAL A 136 1.87 -21.81 28.71
N ASN A 137 1.00 -22.22 29.62
CA ASN A 137 1.28 -23.40 30.41
C ASN A 137 1.24 -24.56 29.41
N ASP A 138 2.37 -25.27 29.28
CA ASP A 138 2.63 -26.42 28.40
C ASP A 138 3.02 -26.13 26.94
N CYS A 139 4.33 -25.97 26.68
CA CYS A 139 4.95 -26.60 25.48
C CYS A 139 6.49 -26.64 25.43
N CYS A 140 7.23 -26.26 26.47
CA CYS A 140 8.70 -26.34 26.44
C CYS A 140 9.28 -27.23 27.53
N LYS A 141 9.03 -28.54 27.42
CA LYS A 141 9.63 -29.59 28.26
C LYS A 141 10.16 -30.76 27.41
N ARG A 142 10.92 -30.51 26.32
CA ARG A 142 11.94 -31.48 25.84
C ARG A 142 12.85 -30.90 24.74
N CYS A 143 13.89 -30.17 25.12
CA CYS A 143 15.10 -30.09 24.29
C CYS A 143 16.31 -30.42 25.18
N PRO A 144 16.98 -31.56 25.00
CA PRO A 144 18.29 -31.78 25.58
C PRO A 144 19.35 -31.30 24.57
N SER A 145 20.21 -30.37 25.00
CA SER A 145 21.47 -30.08 24.31
C SER A 145 22.54 -29.82 25.37
N LEU A 146 23.46 -30.79 25.48
CA LEU A 146 24.70 -30.86 26.29
C LEU A 146 24.68 -30.29 27.73
#